data_AF-A0A957BYS8-F1
#
_entry.id   AF-A0A957BYS8-F1
#
_cell.length_a   1.000
_cell.length_b   1.000
_cell.length_c   1.000
_cell.angle_alpha   90.00
_cell.angle_beta   90.00
_cell.angle_gamma   90.00
#
_symmetry.space_group_name_H-M   'P 1'
#
loop_
_entity.id
_entity.type
_entity.pdbx_description
1 polymer ?
#
loop_
_entity_poly.entity_id
_entity_poly.type
_entity_poly.pdbx_seq_one_letter_code
_entity_poly.pdbx_strand_id
1 'polypeptide(L)'
;FDEIDQGIGGRIGAIVGEKLWSLTKSHQVLCVTHLPQLASFGDQHFHVRKQIVKDNTATIVTVLDEEQNRIEELAAMLGNVAESGQQSARDILVSSQQRKVVLRTEDENAGQKRLL
;
A
#
# COMPACT_ATOMS: atom_id res chain seq x y z
N PHE A 1 7.16 -1.00 10.52
CA PHE A 1 5.96 -0.66 11.28
C PHE A 1 5.03 -1.84 11.25
N ASP A 2 4.58 -2.26 12.43
CA ASP A 2 3.56 -3.30 12.59
C ASP A 2 2.36 -2.63 13.28
N GLU A 3 1.14 -2.99 12.89
CA GLU A 3 -0.10 -2.47 13.49
C GLU A 3 -0.26 -0.94 13.50
N ILE A 4 0.37 -0.22 12.56
CA ILE A 4 0.26 1.25 12.49
C ILE A 4 -1.15 1.73 12.12
N ASP A 5 -2.00 0.81 11.69
CA ASP A 5 -3.38 1.03 11.31
C ASP A 5 -4.40 0.65 12.40
N GLN A 6 -3.96 0.35 13.62
CA GLN A 6 -4.88 0.09 14.73
C GLN A 6 -5.69 1.33 15.09
N GLY A 7 -7.02 1.18 15.13
CA GLY A 7 -7.95 2.23 15.51
C GLY A 7 -8.13 3.36 14.48
N ILE A 8 -7.63 3.21 13.25
CA ILE A 8 -7.81 4.20 12.19
C ILE A 8 -8.68 3.68 11.03
N GLY A 9 -9.47 4.57 10.43
CA GLY A 9 -10.30 4.27 9.26
C GLY A 9 -9.66 4.69 7.93
N GLY A 10 -10.32 4.37 6.81
CA GLY A 10 -9.75 4.48 5.46
C GLY A 10 -9.15 5.84 5.08
N ARG A 11 -9.77 6.98 5.47
CA ARG A 11 -9.21 8.31 5.19
C ARG A 11 -7.87 8.53 5.89
N ILE A 12 -7.78 8.11 7.15
CA ILE A 12 -6.55 8.25 7.93
C ILE A 12 -5.50 7.24 7.44
N GLY A 13 -5.91 6.04 7.02
CA GLY A 13 -5.04 5.05 6.39
C GLY A 13 -4.27 5.61 5.19
N ALA A 14 -4.95 6.36 4.31
CA ALA A 14 -4.29 7.02 3.17
C ALA A 14 -3.24 8.07 3.60
N ILE A 15 -3.55 8.88 4.61
CA ILE A 15 -2.63 9.91 5.14
C ILE A 15 -1.40 9.25 5.78
N VAL A 16 -1.59 8.15 6.51
CA VAL A 16 -0.49 7.37 7.09
C VAL A 16 0.36 6.75 5.97
N GLY A 17 -0.27 6.14 4.96
CA GLY A 17 0.42 5.60 3.79
C GLY A 17 1.30 6.62 3.08
N GLU A 18 0.78 7.83 2.86
CA GLU A 18 1.53 8.96 2.32
C GLU A 18 2.74 9.35 3.18
N LYS A 19 2.57 9.46 4.50
CA LYS A 19 3.65 9.82 5.42
C LYS A 19 4.73 8.75 5.45
N LEU A 20 4.35 7.48 5.51
CA LEU A 20 5.29 6.36 5.47
C LEU A 20 6.04 6.32 4.14
N TRP A 21 5.35 6.52 3.03
CA TRP A 21 5.98 6.59 1.72
C TRP A 21 6.96 7.76 1.61
N SER A 22 6.66 8.92 2.22
CA SER A 22 7.59 10.05 2.22
C SER A 22 8.91 9.76 2.95
N LEU A 23 8.93 8.81 3.90
CA LEU A 23 10.15 8.35 4.57
C LEU A 23 11.02 7.46 3.68
N THR A 24 10.45 6.86 2.60
CA THR A 24 11.19 5.92 1.74
C THR A 24 12.30 6.58 0.93
N LYS A 25 12.30 7.92 0.84
CA LYS A 25 13.36 8.72 0.22
C LYS A 25 14.75 8.46 0.82
N SER A 26 14.81 8.08 2.10
CA SER A 26 16.08 7.90 2.81
C SER A 26 16.14 6.61 3.63
N HIS A 27 15.04 5.85 3.71
CA HIS A 27 14.96 4.64 4.52
C HIS A 27 14.20 3.54 3.78
N GLN A 28 14.56 2.29 4.03
CA GLN A 28 13.67 1.18 3.68
C GLN A 28 12.54 1.12 4.72
N VAL A 29 11.31 1.26 4.28
CA VAL A 29 10.13 1.18 5.15
C VAL A 29 9.40 -0.13 4.90
N LEU A 30 9.27 -0.96 5.93
CA LEU A 30 8.43 -2.15 5.93
C LEU A 30 7.17 -1.86 6.76
N CYS A 31 6.00 -2.19 6.22
CA CYS A 31 4.72 -1.99 6.90
C CYS A 31 3.87 -3.25 6.79
N VAL A 32 3.33 -3.70 7.93
CA VAL A 32 2.26 -4.72 7.98
C VAL A 32 0.95 -3.97 8.23
N THR A 33 -0.07 -4.23 7.40
CA THR A 33 -1.34 -3.49 7.43
C THR A 33 -2.47 -4.37 6.88
N HIS A 34 -3.69 -4.10 7.35
CA HIS A 34 -4.92 -4.64 6.79
C HIS A 34 -5.75 -3.58 6.04
N LEU A 35 -5.28 -2.33 5.98
CA LEU A 35 -5.98 -1.24 5.30
C LEU A 35 -5.55 -1.10 3.83
N PRO A 36 -6.47 -1.26 2.86
CA PRO A 36 -6.13 -1.16 1.45
C PRO A 36 -5.64 0.24 1.07
N GLN A 37 -6.14 1.29 1.71
CA GLN A 37 -5.72 2.67 1.47
C GLN A 37 -4.29 2.96 1.91
N LEU A 38 -3.75 2.19 2.86
CA LEU A 38 -2.35 2.28 3.27
C LEU A 38 -1.49 1.39 2.37
N ALA A 39 -1.91 0.14 2.16
CA ALA A 39 -1.19 -0.83 1.34
C ALA A 39 -0.96 -0.36 -0.11
N SER A 40 -1.90 0.43 -0.67
CA SER A 40 -1.74 0.99 -2.02
C SER A 40 -0.51 1.90 -2.18
N PHE A 41 -0.05 2.55 -1.09
CA PHE A 41 1.18 3.33 -1.08
C PHE A 41 2.46 2.49 -1.07
N GLY A 42 2.39 1.16 -0.96
CA GLY A 42 3.57 0.29 -1.08
C GLY A 42 4.22 0.39 -2.45
N ASP A 43 5.55 0.44 -2.49
CA ASP A 43 6.32 0.32 -3.74
C ASP A 43 6.40 -1.15 -4.19
N GLN A 44 6.50 -2.07 -3.22
CA GLN A 44 6.27 -3.51 -3.39
C GLN A 44 5.12 -3.93 -2.47
N HIS A 45 4.30 -4.89 -2.92
CA HIS A 45 3.18 -5.40 -2.14
C HIS A 45 3.34 -6.92 -1.98
N PHE A 46 3.40 -7.37 -0.73
CA PHE A 46 3.54 -8.78 -0.39
C PHE A 46 2.23 -9.29 0.22
N HIS A 47 1.69 -10.35 -0.35
CA HIS A 47 0.56 -11.07 0.23
C HIS A 47 1.08 -12.18 1.15
N VAL A 48 0.62 -12.18 2.40
CA VAL A 48 1.01 -13.17 3.41
C VAL A 48 -0.21 -14.00 3.78
N ARG A 49 -0.13 -15.32 3.55
CA ARG A 49 -1.22 -16.25 3.89
C ARG A 49 -0.72 -17.49 4.59
N LYS A 50 -1.62 -18.12 5.35
CA LYS A 50 -1.39 -19.46 5.92
C LYS A 50 -1.81 -20.53 4.92
N GLN A 51 -1.06 -21.62 4.85
CA GLN A 51 -1.38 -22.80 4.05
C GLN A 51 -1.08 -24.06 4.87
N ILE A 52 -2.00 -25.02 4.87
CA ILE A 52 -1.76 -26.32 5.49
C ILE A 52 -0.98 -27.21 4.52
N VAL A 53 0.16 -27.72 4.95
CA VAL A 53 1.03 -28.64 4.20
C VAL A 53 1.32 -29.84 5.08
N LYS A 54 0.82 -31.03 4.70
CA LYS A 54 1.02 -32.29 5.45
C LYS A 54 0.77 -32.10 6.96
N ASP A 55 -0.41 -31.59 7.28
CA ASP A 55 -0.90 -31.31 8.65
C ASP A 55 -0.18 -30.20 9.43
N ASN A 56 0.79 -29.50 8.82
CA ASN A 56 1.45 -28.34 9.43
C ASN A 56 0.99 -27.04 8.79
N THR A 57 0.82 -25.99 9.59
CA THR A 57 0.54 -24.65 9.06
C THR A 57 1.86 -24.00 8.65
N ALA A 58 2.00 -23.71 7.35
CA ALA A 58 3.08 -22.92 6.79
C ALA A 58 2.61 -21.49 6.47
N THR A 59 3.52 -20.52 6.62
CA THR A 59 3.32 -19.15 6.15
C THR A 59 3.91 -19.03 4.75
N ILE A 60 3.09 -18.57 3.81
CA ILE A 60 3.47 -18.31 2.43
C ILE A 60 3.48 -16.80 2.21
N VAL A 61 4.56 -16.31 1.60
CA VAL A 61 4.72 -14.91 1.21
C VAL A 61 4.88 -14.86 -0.29
N THR A 62 4.02 -14.09 -0.97
CA THR A 62 4.05 -13.92 -2.42
C THR A 62 4.18 -12.44 -2.75
N VAL A 63 5.09 -12.09 -3.66
CA VAL A 63 5.18 -10.72 -4.19
C VAL A 63 4.08 -10.52 -5.24
N LEU A 64 3.35 -9.42 -5.14
CA LEU A 64 2.31 -9.04 -6.10
C LEU A 64 2.89 -8.07 -7.13
N ASP A 65 3.72 -8.60 -8.03
CA ASP A 65 4.45 -7.80 -9.03
C ASP A 65 3.54 -7.24 -10.13
N GLU A 66 2.49 -7.97 -10.48
CA GLU A 66 1.51 -7.54 -11.47
C GLU A 66 0.46 -6.61 -10.84
N GLU A 67 0.14 -5.52 -11.53
CA GLU A 67 -0.85 -4.54 -11.06
C GLU A 67 -2.21 -5.19 -10.80
N GLN A 68 -2.63 -6.13 -11.66
CA GLN A 68 -3.88 -6.87 -11.51
C GLN A 68 -3.91 -7.66 -10.19
N ASN A 69 -2.82 -8.31 -9.80
CA ASN A 69 -2.73 -9.04 -8.53
C ASN A 69 -2.83 -8.08 -7.33
N ARG A 70 -2.26 -6.87 -7.44
CA ARG A 70 -2.42 -5.83 -6.41
C ARG A 70 -3.86 -5.36 -6.29
N ILE A 71 -4.56 -5.17 -7.41
CA ILE A 71 -5.97 -4.77 -7.42
C ILE A 71 -6.84 -5.84 -6.75
N GLU A 72 -6.60 -7.12 -7.06
CA GLU A 72 -7.33 -8.24 -6.48
C GLU A 72 -7.13 -8.33 -4.95
N GLU A 73 -5.89 -8.16 -4.48
CA GLU A 73 -5.61 -8.13 -3.05
C GLU A 73 -6.29 -6.95 -2.36
N LEU A 74 -6.19 -5.74 -2.93
CA LEU A 74 -6.84 -4.56 -2.38
C LEU A 74 -8.37 -4.71 -2.34
N ALA A 75 -8.97 -5.36 -3.35
CA ALA A 75 -10.39 -5.67 -3.38
C ALA A 75 -10.78 -6.69 -2.29
N ALA A 76 -9.92 -7.70 -2.05
CA ALA A 76 -10.09 -8.64 -0.96
C ALA A 76 -9.99 -7.95 0.41
N MET A 77 -9.03 -7.03 0.61
CA MET A 77 -8.89 -6.23 1.83
C MET A 77 -10.10 -5.31 2.07
N LEU A 78 -10.74 -4.82 1.00
CA LEU A 78 -12.01 -4.07 1.08
C LEU A 78 -13.21 -4.95 1.45
N GLY A 79 -13.07 -6.28 1.38
CA GLY A 79 -14.16 -7.23 1.60
C GLY A 79 -15.13 -7.37 0.42
N ASN A 80 -14.74 -6.91 -0.78
CA ASN A 80 -15.56 -7.04 -2.00
C ASN A 80 -14.67 -7.45 -3.18
N VAL A 81 -14.76 -8.71 -3.59
CA VAL A 81 -13.98 -9.26 -4.72
C VAL A 81 -14.72 -9.20 -6.06
N ALA A 82 -15.97 -8.71 -6.08
CA ALA A 82 -16.72 -8.52 -7.32
C ALA A 82 -16.14 -7.36 -8.14
N GLU A 83 -16.63 -7.21 -9.37
CA GLU A 83 -16.16 -6.17 -10.30
C GLU A 83 -16.21 -4.75 -9.70
N SER A 84 -17.26 -4.44 -8.92
CA SER A 84 -17.38 -3.14 -8.22
C SER A 84 -16.31 -2.93 -7.15
N GLY A 85 -15.91 -4.00 -6.47
CA GLY A 85 -14.83 -3.97 -5.48
C GLY A 85 -13.46 -3.85 -6.13
N GLN A 86 -13.23 -4.56 -7.24
CA GLN A 86 -12.03 -4.37 -8.06
C GLN A 86 -11.94 -2.95 -8.64
N GLN A 87 -13.07 -2.36 -9.03
CA GLN A 87 -13.08 -0.97 -9.48
C GLN A 87 -12.70 -0.01 -8.35
N SER A 88 -13.26 -0.21 -7.16
CA SER A 88 -12.91 0.60 -5.98
C SER A 88 -11.42 0.45 -5.61
N ALA A 89 -10.88 -0.77 -5.71
CA ALA A 89 -9.47 -1.05 -5.48
C ALA A 89 -8.56 -0.38 -6.53
N ARG A 90 -8.96 -0.39 -7.81
CA ARG A 90 -8.29 0.37 -8.88
C ARG A 90 -8.24 1.86 -8.56
N ASP A 91 -9.37 2.44 -8.15
CA ASP A 91 -9.45 3.86 -7.82
C ASP A 91 -8.52 4.22 -6.65
N ILE A 92 -8.45 3.36 -5.62
CA ILE A 92 -7.51 3.52 -4.49
C ILE A 92 -6.05 3.46 -4.97
N LEU A 93 -5.72 2.49 -5.83
CA LEU A 93 -4.36 2.32 -6.33
C LEU A 93 -3.93 3.52 -7.18
N VAL A 94 -4.77 3.94 -8.13
CA VAL A 94 -4.54 5.12 -8.99
C VAL A 94 -4.40 6.38 -8.14
N SER A 95 -5.28 6.59 -7.16
CA SER A 95 -5.21 7.76 -6.27
C SER A 95 -3.88 7.81 -5.50
N SER A 96 -3.41 6.67 -4.98
CA SER A 96 -2.12 6.59 -4.29
C SER A 96 -0.95 6.89 -5.23
N GLN A 97 -0.96 6.36 -6.46
CA GLN A 97 0.07 6.60 -7.47
C GLN A 97 0.14 8.07 -7.86
N GLN A 98 -1.01 8.70 -8.11
CA GLN A 98 -1.09 10.14 -8.39
C GLN A 98 -0.52 10.96 -7.23
N ARG A 99 -0.85 10.59 -5.98
CA ARG A 99 -0.32 11.30 -4.81
C ARG A 99 1.20 11.15 -4.68
N LYS A 100 1.74 9.96 -4.93
CA LYS A 100 3.20 9.73 -4.99
C LYS A 100 3.90 10.63 -6.01
N VAL A 101 3.31 10.80 -7.19
CA VAL A 101 3.85 11.70 -8.23
C VAL A 101 3.88 13.15 -7.73
N VAL A 102 2.77 13.64 -7.16
CA VAL A 102 2.70 15.00 -6.61
C VAL A 102 3.77 15.24 -5.55
N LEU A 103 3.94 14.31 -4.61
CA LEU A 103 4.92 14.43 -3.52
C LEU A 103 6.36 14.49 -4.06
N ARG A 104 6.71 13.68 -5.06
CA ARG A 104 8.02 13.76 -5.74
C ARG A 104 8.25 15.11 -6.37
N THR A 105 7.26 15.66 -7.08
CA THR A 105 7.37 16.99 -7.70
C THR A 105 7.48 18.09 -6.65
N GLU A 106 6.77 18.00 -5.53
CA GLU A 106 6.88 18.96 -4.42
C GLU A 106 8.30 18.96 -3.81
N ASP A 107 8.90 17.78 -3.65
CA ASP A 107 10.27 17.66 -3.13
C ASP A 107 11.33 18.24 -4.07
N GLU A 108 11.23 17.92 -5.37
CA GLU A 108 12.16 18.43 -6.39
C GLU A 108 12.16 19.96 -6.40
N ASN A 109 10.96 20.57 -6.36
CA ASN A 109 10.79 22.01 -6.29
C ASN A 109 11.33 22.61 -4.98
N ALA A 110 11.15 21.94 -3.84
CA ALA A 110 11.67 22.38 -2.55
C ALA A 110 13.20 22.32 -2.51
N GLY A 111 13.81 21.29 -3.12
CA GLY A 111 15.26 21.17 -3.28
C GLY A 111 15.84 22.31 -4.12
N GLN A 112 15.18 22.67 -5.22
CA GLN A 112 15.66 23.73 -6.11
C GLN A 112 15.58 25.13 -5.50
N LYS A 113 14.57 25.40 -4.64
CA LYS A 113 14.48 26.65 -3.86
C LYS A 113 15.54 26.79 -2.78
N ARG A 114 16.15 25.69 -2.29
CA ARG A 114 17.22 25.74 -1.28
C ARG A 114 18.61 26.03 -1.86
N LEU A 115 18.79 25.93 -3.18
CA LEU A 115 20.05 26.22 -3.87
C LEU A 115 20.14 27.67 -4.38
N LEU A 116 19.10 28.48 -4.22
CA LEU A 116 19.04 29.91 -4.56
C LEU A 116 19.03 30.75 -3.27
#